data_AF-A0A0P0GRH9-F1
#
_entry.id   AF-A0A0P0GRH9-F1
#
_cell.length_a   1.000
_cell.length_b   1.000
_cell.length_c   1.000
_cell.angle_alpha   90.00
_cell.angle_beta   90.00
_cell.angle_gamma   90.00
#
_symmetry.space_group_name_H-M   'P 1'
#
loop_
_entity.id
_entity.type
_entity.pdbx_description
1 polymer ?
#
loop_
_entity_poly.entity_id
_entity_poly.type
_entity_poly.pdbx_seq_one_letter_code
_entity_poly.pdbx_strand_id
1 'polypeptide(L)'
;MCKKSLLLLFLLPFQFVFAQTSLLTDFPEGYTPKEVGKRLAYHFVDGKHMLHIGKWISYPETFTWNGGLKFAALTNDQELVKLLQNRFELLFTTEKALLPIMNHVDVNMFGSLPLELYKITKDQRYLDLGLPYADTQWQLPANAKPKEREWDQKGYSWQTRLWIDDMYMITIVQTQAYRVTGDRKYIDRAAREMVMYLDELQCPNGLFYHAPDVPFYWGRGNGWMAAGMAELLSSLPEDSEYRPRILHGYRTMMKSLKKYQSSNGLWHQLLDHPDCWLETSGSAMFTFAFIKGVKNGWLDAKEYAPAARKAWMAMVKYIDENDNVKSVCEGTNKKNDKQYYYDRKQNVGDYHGQAPYLWCAVALLEE
;
A
#
# COMPACT_ATOMS: atom_id res chain seq x y z
N MET A 1 52.29 -38.30 -2.62
CA MET A 1 51.55 -37.53 -1.59
C MET A 1 50.25 -37.02 -2.20
N CYS A 2 49.17 -37.80 -2.15
CA CYS A 2 47.85 -37.38 -2.66
C CYS A 2 46.97 -37.04 -1.45
N LYS A 3 46.70 -35.75 -1.23
CA LYS A 3 45.77 -35.27 -0.21
C LYS A 3 44.34 -35.57 -0.66
N LYS A 4 43.63 -36.41 0.11
CA LYS A 4 42.18 -36.52 0.06
C LYS A 4 41.58 -35.28 0.73
N SER A 5 40.88 -34.44 -0.02
CA SER A 5 40.02 -33.41 0.55
C SER A 5 38.62 -33.98 0.71
N LEU A 6 38.15 -34.06 1.96
CA LEU A 6 36.76 -34.36 2.32
C LEU A 6 35.90 -33.15 1.93
N LEU A 7 34.95 -33.31 1.00
CA LEU A 7 33.86 -32.36 0.81
C LEU A 7 32.83 -32.62 1.92
N LEU A 8 32.77 -31.75 2.92
CA LEU A 8 31.62 -31.67 3.82
C LEU A 8 30.49 -30.95 3.05
N LEU A 9 29.54 -31.73 2.53
CA LEU A 9 28.24 -31.21 2.09
C LEU A 9 27.48 -30.74 3.34
N PHE A 10 27.39 -29.41 3.52
CA PHE A 10 26.43 -28.79 4.42
C PHE A 10 25.02 -28.98 3.84
N LEU A 11 24.40 -30.12 4.13
CA LEU A 11 22.95 -30.29 4.04
C LEU A 11 22.33 -29.70 5.32
N LEU A 12 22.05 -28.40 5.27
CA LEU A 12 21.08 -27.73 6.15
C LEU A 12 19.94 -27.21 5.23
N PRO A 13 18.71 -27.14 5.73
CA PRO A 13 17.70 -28.12 5.35
C PRO A 13 16.55 -27.48 4.57
N PHE A 14 16.26 -28.00 3.38
CA PHE A 14 15.09 -27.61 2.59
C PHE A 14 13.77 -27.69 3.41
N GLN A 15 13.67 -28.61 4.36
CA GLN A 15 12.48 -28.78 5.21
C GLN A 15 12.12 -27.58 6.09
N PHE A 16 13.08 -26.72 6.47
CA PHE A 16 12.79 -25.61 7.37
C PHE A 16 12.29 -24.35 6.67
N VAL A 17 12.57 -24.18 5.38
CA VAL A 17 11.99 -23.09 4.58
C VAL A 17 10.50 -23.35 4.34
N PHE A 18 10.12 -24.60 4.04
CA PHE A 18 8.72 -25.02 3.84
C PHE A 18 7.82 -24.77 5.06
N ALA A 19 8.32 -25.00 6.28
CA ALA A 19 7.56 -24.82 7.52
C ALA A 19 7.35 -23.34 7.93
N GLN A 20 8.09 -22.40 7.32
CA GLN A 20 7.92 -20.97 7.57
C GLN A 20 7.03 -20.30 6.52
N THR A 21 7.11 -20.76 5.27
CA THR A 21 6.11 -20.41 4.23
C THR A 21 4.73 -20.90 4.62
N SER A 22 4.60 -22.03 5.35
CA SER A 22 3.30 -22.54 5.77
C SER A 22 2.52 -21.61 6.70
N LEU A 23 3.20 -20.76 7.50
CA LEU A 23 2.52 -19.83 8.40
C LEU A 23 1.72 -18.74 7.68
N LEU A 24 2.06 -18.46 6.41
CA LEU A 24 1.34 -17.51 5.57
C LEU A 24 0.41 -18.20 4.57
N THR A 25 0.19 -19.51 4.68
CA THR A 25 -0.72 -20.27 3.80
C THR A 25 -1.75 -21.10 4.57
N ASP A 26 -1.42 -21.61 5.75
CA ASP A 26 -2.29 -22.47 6.56
C ASP A 26 -3.16 -21.65 7.52
N PHE A 27 -4.21 -20.99 7.03
CA PHE A 27 -5.15 -20.23 7.87
C PHE A 27 -6.41 -21.06 8.19
N PRO A 28 -7.00 -20.92 9.39
CA PRO A 28 -8.23 -21.62 9.70
C PRO A 28 -9.42 -21.08 8.90
N GLU A 29 -10.48 -21.88 8.79
CA GLU A 29 -11.75 -21.49 8.18
C GLU A 29 -12.27 -20.16 8.75
N GLY A 30 -12.78 -19.29 7.88
CA GLY A 30 -13.23 -17.93 8.22
C GLY A 30 -12.09 -16.91 8.31
N TYR A 31 -10.83 -17.35 8.28
CA TYR A 31 -9.64 -16.49 8.28
C TYR A 31 -8.78 -16.67 7.02
N THR A 32 -9.20 -17.49 6.06
CA THR A 32 -8.41 -17.68 4.86
C THR A 32 -8.39 -16.39 4.02
N PRO A 33 -7.26 -16.04 3.38
CA PRO A 33 -7.18 -14.89 2.49
C PRO A 33 -8.22 -14.90 1.38
N LYS A 34 -8.59 -16.09 0.88
CA LYS A 34 -9.60 -16.27 -0.17
C LYS A 34 -11.01 -15.93 0.34
N GLU A 35 -11.40 -16.42 1.51
CA GLU A 35 -12.72 -16.13 2.10
C GLU A 35 -12.85 -14.63 2.45
N VAL A 36 -11.86 -14.10 3.16
CA VAL A 36 -11.86 -12.70 3.60
C VAL A 36 -11.80 -11.76 2.40
N GLY A 37 -10.89 -12.02 1.46
CA GLY A 37 -10.77 -11.19 0.25
C GLY A 37 -12.06 -11.20 -0.59
N LYS A 38 -12.73 -12.36 -0.70
CA LYS A 38 -14.01 -12.45 -1.42
C LYS A 38 -15.08 -11.59 -0.78
N ARG A 39 -15.27 -11.71 0.55
CA ARG A 39 -16.24 -10.91 1.31
C ARG A 39 -16.04 -9.41 1.08
N LEU A 40 -14.82 -8.92 1.30
CA LEU A 40 -14.52 -7.50 1.18
C LEU A 40 -14.60 -6.97 -0.26
N ALA A 41 -14.21 -7.78 -1.25
CA ALA A 41 -14.26 -7.37 -2.65
C ALA A 41 -15.71 -7.30 -3.18
N TYR A 42 -16.56 -8.27 -2.82
CA TYR A 42 -17.99 -8.21 -3.17
C TYR A 42 -18.72 -7.10 -2.42
N HIS A 43 -18.39 -6.86 -1.14
CA HIS A 43 -18.92 -5.74 -0.36
C HIS A 43 -18.70 -4.38 -1.06
N PHE A 44 -17.58 -4.21 -1.76
CA PHE A 44 -17.30 -2.97 -2.49
C PHE A 44 -18.22 -2.74 -3.71
N VAL A 45 -18.68 -3.81 -4.39
CA VAL A 45 -19.41 -3.71 -5.67
C VAL A 45 -20.63 -2.79 -5.58
N ASP A 46 -21.44 -2.97 -4.53
CA ASP A 46 -22.69 -2.23 -4.32
C ASP A 46 -22.53 -1.02 -3.38
N GLY A 47 -21.30 -0.72 -2.97
CA GLY A 47 -21.00 0.40 -2.08
C GLY A 47 -21.26 1.76 -2.73
N LYS A 48 -21.67 2.75 -1.93
CA LYS A 48 -21.72 4.15 -2.42
C LYS A 48 -20.31 4.68 -2.66
N HIS A 49 -20.14 5.53 -3.67
CA HIS A 49 -18.87 6.20 -3.90
C HIS A 49 -18.43 7.00 -2.66
N MET A 50 -17.18 6.78 -2.26
CA MET A 50 -16.50 7.63 -1.29
C MET A 50 -15.82 8.73 -2.08
N LEU A 51 -16.38 9.93 -2.08
CA LEU A 51 -15.91 11.02 -2.92
C LEU A 51 -14.90 11.91 -2.21
N HIS A 52 -13.81 12.25 -2.91
CA HIS A 52 -12.89 13.30 -2.52
C HIS A 52 -13.62 14.64 -2.63
N ILE A 53 -13.68 15.37 -1.52
CA ILE A 53 -14.39 16.65 -1.36
C ILE A 53 -15.84 16.64 -1.87
N GLY A 54 -16.49 15.48 -1.89
CA GLY A 54 -17.85 15.31 -2.41
C GLY A 54 -17.99 15.38 -3.94
N LYS A 55 -16.89 15.36 -4.70
CA LYS A 55 -16.92 15.60 -6.15
C LYS A 55 -16.31 14.48 -7.00
N TRP A 56 -15.13 13.99 -6.62
CA TRP A 56 -14.37 13.04 -7.46
C TRP A 56 -14.17 11.72 -6.76
N ILE A 57 -13.95 10.63 -7.50
CA ILE A 57 -13.53 9.35 -6.91
C ILE A 57 -12.30 9.58 -6.01
N SER A 58 -12.38 9.13 -4.76
CA SER A 58 -11.32 9.34 -3.78
C SER A 58 -10.21 8.30 -3.88
N TYR A 59 -9.05 8.59 -3.27
CA TYR A 59 -7.98 7.61 -3.18
C TYR A 59 -8.34 6.35 -2.38
N PRO A 60 -9.08 6.41 -1.24
CA PRO A 60 -9.48 5.19 -0.54
C PRO A 60 -10.38 4.29 -1.38
N GLU A 61 -11.30 4.88 -2.15
CA GLU A 61 -12.13 4.13 -3.09
C GLU A 61 -11.31 3.52 -4.20
N THR A 62 -10.45 4.31 -4.86
CA THR A 62 -9.56 3.83 -5.93
C THR A 62 -8.73 2.64 -5.45
N PHE A 63 -8.23 2.70 -4.22
CA PHE A 63 -7.43 1.64 -3.61
C PHE A 63 -8.22 0.39 -3.24
N THR A 64 -9.44 0.54 -2.73
CA THR A 64 -10.34 -0.59 -2.45
C THR A 64 -10.71 -1.29 -3.75
N TRP A 65 -11.06 -0.51 -4.78
CA TRP A 65 -11.40 -1.02 -6.10
C TRP A 65 -10.24 -1.78 -6.75
N ASN A 66 -9.03 -1.20 -6.69
CA ASN A 66 -7.81 -1.87 -7.15
C ASN A 66 -7.54 -3.19 -6.40
N GLY A 67 -7.73 -3.20 -5.07
CA GLY A 67 -7.62 -4.40 -4.25
C GLY A 67 -8.60 -5.48 -4.70
N GLY A 68 -9.86 -5.10 -4.95
CA GLY A 68 -10.90 -6.01 -5.43
C GLY A 68 -10.58 -6.57 -6.82
N LEU A 69 -10.13 -5.74 -7.76
CA LEU A 69 -9.74 -6.17 -9.10
C LEU A 69 -8.56 -7.15 -9.08
N LYS A 70 -7.51 -6.83 -8.33
CA LYS A 70 -6.34 -7.71 -8.15
C LYS A 70 -6.74 -9.04 -7.52
N PHE A 71 -7.58 -9.01 -6.49
CA PHE A 71 -8.12 -10.22 -5.85
C PHE A 71 -8.91 -11.08 -6.84
N ALA A 72 -9.84 -10.46 -7.57
CA ALA A 72 -10.69 -11.15 -8.53
C ALA A 72 -9.87 -11.80 -9.65
N ALA A 73 -8.90 -11.07 -10.20
CA ALA A 73 -7.99 -11.60 -11.22
C ALA A 73 -7.14 -12.76 -10.69
N LEU A 74 -6.53 -12.62 -9.50
CA LEU A 74 -5.69 -13.65 -8.89
C LEU A 74 -6.47 -14.93 -8.56
N THR A 75 -7.74 -14.80 -8.18
CA THR A 75 -8.61 -15.93 -7.81
C THR A 75 -9.43 -16.49 -8.97
N ASN A 76 -9.23 -15.96 -10.18
CA ASN A 76 -10.00 -16.28 -11.39
C ASN A 76 -11.52 -16.08 -11.24
N ASP A 77 -11.93 -15.11 -10.41
CA ASP A 77 -13.33 -14.74 -10.19
C ASP A 77 -13.82 -13.78 -11.28
N GLN A 78 -14.24 -14.36 -12.42
CA GLN A 78 -14.67 -13.61 -13.60
C GLN A 78 -15.94 -12.80 -13.38
N GLU A 79 -16.81 -13.26 -12.48
CA GLU A 79 -18.03 -12.52 -12.11
C GLU A 79 -17.66 -11.22 -11.41
N LEU A 80 -16.80 -11.30 -10.40
CA LEU A 80 -16.34 -10.13 -9.66
C LEU A 80 -15.56 -9.15 -10.55
N VAL A 81 -14.69 -9.64 -11.45
CA VAL A 81 -14.02 -8.77 -12.44
C VAL A 81 -15.06 -7.99 -13.25
N LYS A 82 -16.10 -8.67 -13.77
CA LYS A 82 -17.13 -8.04 -14.59
C LYS A 82 -17.95 -7.02 -13.80
N LEU A 83 -18.31 -7.31 -12.55
CA LEU A 83 -19.04 -6.38 -11.69
C LEU A 83 -18.23 -5.10 -11.43
N LEU A 84 -16.95 -5.26 -11.07
CA LEU A 84 -16.03 -4.14 -10.83
C LEU A 84 -15.75 -3.36 -12.12
N GLN A 85 -15.64 -4.03 -13.26
CA GLN A 85 -15.47 -3.36 -14.56
C GLN A 85 -16.73 -2.58 -14.96
N ASN A 86 -17.91 -3.17 -14.82
CA ASN A 86 -19.18 -2.51 -15.16
C ASN A 86 -19.38 -1.23 -14.34
N ARG A 87 -19.05 -1.27 -13.05
CA ARG A 87 -19.06 -0.08 -12.18
C ARG A 87 -18.09 0.99 -12.71
N PHE A 88 -16.95 0.61 -13.28
CA PHE A 88 -15.97 1.55 -13.82
C PHE A 88 -16.45 2.16 -15.14
N GLU A 89 -17.13 1.38 -15.99
CA GLU A 89 -17.67 1.87 -17.26
C GLU A 89 -18.65 3.04 -17.10
N LEU A 90 -19.30 3.18 -15.94
CA LEU A 90 -20.12 4.34 -15.62
C LEU A 90 -19.30 5.64 -15.65
N LEU A 91 -18.01 5.61 -15.30
CA LEU A 91 -17.11 6.78 -15.35
C LEU A 91 -16.81 7.23 -16.79
N PHE A 92 -17.03 6.40 -17.80
CA PHE A 92 -16.99 6.83 -19.19
C PHE A 92 -18.30 7.46 -19.67
N THR A 93 -19.39 7.24 -18.93
CA THR A 93 -20.75 7.57 -19.35
C THR A 93 -21.47 8.42 -18.31
N THR A 94 -22.38 7.82 -17.52
CA THR A 94 -23.31 8.51 -16.62
C THR A 94 -22.63 9.17 -15.41
N GLU A 95 -21.45 8.69 -15.02
CA GLU A 95 -20.69 9.15 -13.85
C GLU A 95 -19.39 9.87 -14.22
N LYS A 96 -19.26 10.31 -15.48
CA LYS A 96 -18.06 11.03 -15.97
C LYS A 96 -17.66 12.23 -15.12
N ALA A 97 -18.61 12.89 -14.46
CA ALA A 97 -18.35 14.02 -13.57
C ALA A 97 -17.54 13.65 -12.31
N LEU A 98 -17.50 12.36 -11.94
CA LEU A 98 -16.74 11.84 -10.81
C LEU A 98 -15.27 11.59 -11.15
N LEU A 99 -14.86 11.66 -12.42
CA LEU A 99 -13.46 11.49 -12.81
C LEU A 99 -12.57 12.56 -12.16
N PRO A 100 -11.52 12.16 -11.42
CA PRO A 100 -10.68 13.13 -10.73
C PRO A 100 -9.86 13.98 -11.69
N ILE A 101 -9.67 15.26 -11.35
CA ILE A 101 -8.77 16.15 -12.09
C ILE A 101 -7.32 15.88 -11.69
N MET A 102 -6.38 16.08 -12.61
CA MET A 102 -4.95 15.78 -12.44
C MET A 102 -4.17 16.95 -11.83
N ASN A 103 -4.61 17.44 -10.66
CA ASN A 103 -4.04 18.65 -10.05
C ASN A 103 -3.46 18.46 -8.65
N HIS A 104 -3.52 17.23 -8.10
CA HIS A 104 -3.07 16.97 -6.74
C HIS A 104 -2.81 15.48 -6.55
N VAL A 105 -1.80 15.16 -5.73
CA VAL A 105 -1.34 13.79 -5.46
C VAL A 105 -2.48 12.85 -5.02
N ASP A 106 -3.36 13.29 -4.12
CA ASP A 106 -4.51 12.52 -3.61
C ASP A 106 -5.55 12.12 -4.67
N VAL A 107 -5.52 12.75 -5.84
CA VAL A 107 -6.43 12.44 -6.96
C VAL A 107 -5.69 11.95 -8.20
N ASN A 108 -4.40 12.26 -8.34
CA ASN A 108 -3.57 11.74 -9.42
C ASN A 108 -3.37 10.23 -9.31
N MET A 109 -3.34 9.70 -8.10
CA MET A 109 -3.24 8.25 -7.87
C MET A 109 -4.39 7.46 -8.53
N PHE A 110 -5.51 8.12 -8.90
CA PHE A 110 -6.66 7.51 -9.57
C PHE A 110 -6.25 6.73 -10.81
N GLY A 111 -5.28 7.23 -11.57
CA GLY A 111 -4.77 6.58 -12.77
C GLY A 111 -4.32 5.13 -12.55
N SER A 112 -3.93 4.76 -11.33
CA SER A 112 -3.59 3.37 -10.99
C SER A 112 -4.73 2.38 -11.24
N LEU A 113 -5.99 2.81 -11.15
CA LEU A 113 -7.20 1.99 -11.32
C LEU A 113 -7.49 1.62 -12.79
N PRO A 114 -7.65 2.57 -13.73
CA PRO A 114 -7.76 2.22 -15.14
C PRO A 114 -6.53 1.46 -15.63
N LEU A 115 -5.32 1.77 -15.15
CA LEU A 115 -4.13 0.99 -15.54
C LEU A 115 -4.19 -0.48 -15.07
N GLU A 116 -4.76 -0.77 -13.90
CA GLU A 116 -5.01 -2.16 -13.48
C GLU A 116 -6.09 -2.84 -14.35
N LEU A 117 -7.17 -2.13 -14.69
CA LEU A 117 -8.17 -2.64 -15.64
C LEU A 117 -7.57 -2.93 -17.02
N TYR A 118 -6.66 -2.09 -17.52
CA TYR A 118 -5.93 -2.38 -18.75
C TYR A 118 -5.11 -3.67 -18.64
N LYS A 119 -4.44 -3.92 -17.51
CA LYS A 119 -3.69 -5.18 -17.32
C LYS A 119 -4.58 -6.41 -17.46
N ILE A 120 -5.78 -6.36 -16.90
CA ILE A 120 -6.76 -7.45 -16.87
C ILE A 120 -7.44 -7.63 -18.23
N THR A 121 -7.91 -6.54 -18.84
CA THR A 121 -8.82 -6.58 -19.99
C THR A 121 -8.13 -6.36 -21.33
N LYS A 122 -6.96 -5.71 -21.35
CA LYS A 122 -6.27 -5.20 -22.53
C LYS A 122 -7.06 -4.17 -23.36
N ASP A 123 -8.14 -3.61 -22.82
CA ASP A 123 -8.89 -2.53 -23.49
C ASP A 123 -8.12 -1.21 -23.42
N GLN A 124 -7.73 -0.71 -24.59
CA GLN A 124 -6.90 0.49 -24.76
C GLN A 124 -7.50 1.75 -24.11
N ARG A 125 -8.83 1.85 -24.01
CA ARG A 125 -9.51 3.01 -23.38
C ARG A 125 -9.04 3.23 -21.94
N TYR A 126 -8.75 2.15 -21.21
CA TYR A 126 -8.24 2.27 -19.85
C TYR A 126 -6.80 2.76 -19.80
N LEU A 127 -5.95 2.30 -20.73
CA LEU A 127 -4.58 2.81 -20.82
C LEU A 127 -4.58 4.32 -21.13
N ASP A 128 -5.39 4.73 -22.10
CA ASP A 128 -5.50 6.13 -22.54
C ASP A 128 -6.05 7.03 -21.42
N LEU A 129 -6.97 6.52 -20.59
CA LEU A 129 -7.47 7.25 -19.42
C LEU A 129 -6.43 7.31 -18.29
N GLY A 130 -5.73 6.21 -18.02
CA GLY A 130 -4.88 6.08 -16.84
C GLY A 130 -3.50 6.70 -16.96
N LEU A 131 -2.84 6.58 -18.11
CA LEU A 131 -1.45 7.01 -18.28
C LEU A 131 -1.22 8.53 -18.06
N PRO A 132 -2.13 9.44 -18.50
CA PRO A 132 -1.96 10.87 -18.26
C PRO A 132 -1.83 11.25 -16.78
N TYR A 133 -2.47 10.50 -15.87
CA TYR A 133 -2.35 10.73 -14.43
C TYR A 133 -0.92 10.50 -13.91
N ALA A 134 -0.19 9.54 -14.48
CA ALA A 134 1.22 9.31 -14.17
C ALA A 134 2.10 10.40 -14.78
N ASP A 135 1.87 10.73 -16.06
CA ASP A 135 2.70 11.71 -16.77
C ASP A 135 2.59 13.10 -16.16
N THR A 136 1.38 13.51 -15.77
CA THR A 136 1.11 14.84 -15.21
C THR A 136 1.80 15.09 -13.88
N GLN A 137 2.23 14.07 -13.13
CA GLN A 137 3.04 14.28 -11.91
C GLN A 137 4.43 14.89 -12.20
N TRP A 138 4.94 14.72 -13.43
CA TRP A 138 6.20 15.30 -13.92
C TRP A 138 5.98 16.32 -15.06
N GLN A 139 4.77 16.88 -15.15
CA GLN A 139 4.46 17.99 -16.07
C GLN A 139 3.97 19.18 -15.25
N LEU A 140 4.88 20.13 -15.00
CA LEU A 140 4.59 21.34 -14.24
C LEU A 140 3.42 22.12 -14.86
N PRO A 141 2.33 22.38 -14.13
CA PRO A 141 1.21 23.14 -14.66
C PRO A 141 1.55 24.63 -14.77
N ALA A 142 0.93 25.34 -15.72
CA ALA A 142 1.20 26.77 -15.96
C ALA A 142 0.98 27.64 -14.72
N ASN A 143 -0.02 27.30 -13.91
CA ASN A 143 -0.37 27.96 -12.66
C ASN A 143 0.36 27.43 -11.41
N ALA A 144 1.46 26.68 -11.58
CA ALA A 144 2.22 26.13 -10.46
C ALA A 144 2.72 27.22 -9.50
N LYS A 145 2.59 26.93 -8.20
CA LYS A 145 3.05 27.75 -7.09
C LYS A 145 4.58 27.74 -6.99
N PRO A 146 5.20 28.72 -6.31
CA PRO A 146 6.67 28.76 -6.18
C PRO A 146 7.27 27.46 -5.65
N LYS A 147 6.68 26.85 -4.62
CA LYS A 147 7.20 25.61 -4.04
C LYS A 147 7.10 24.40 -4.98
N GLU A 148 6.04 24.33 -5.79
CA GLU A 148 5.84 23.28 -6.80
C GLU A 148 6.92 23.41 -7.90
N ARG A 149 7.24 24.64 -8.31
CA ARG A 149 8.33 24.93 -9.26
C ARG A 149 9.70 24.55 -8.70
N GLU A 150 9.95 24.78 -7.41
CA GLU A 150 11.21 24.38 -6.77
C GLU A 150 11.42 22.86 -6.82
N TRP A 151 10.36 22.06 -6.61
CA TRP A 151 10.46 20.60 -6.69
C TRP A 151 10.68 20.09 -8.12
N ASP A 152 9.95 20.66 -9.07
CA ASP A 152 10.11 20.38 -10.50
C ASP A 152 11.52 20.70 -10.99
N GLN A 153 12.08 21.86 -10.60
CA GLN A 153 13.47 22.24 -10.91
C GLN A 153 14.51 21.28 -10.36
N LYS A 154 14.21 20.59 -9.24
CA LYS A 154 15.06 19.53 -8.68
C LYS A 154 14.86 18.18 -9.39
N GLY A 155 13.89 18.07 -10.29
CA GLY A 155 13.53 16.85 -11.02
C GLY A 155 12.61 15.90 -10.26
N TYR A 156 11.97 16.37 -9.19
CA TYR A 156 10.95 15.64 -8.42
C TYR A 156 9.55 15.99 -8.94
N SER A 157 8.55 15.26 -8.47
CA SER A 157 7.16 15.60 -8.76
C SER A 157 6.87 17.04 -8.32
N TRP A 158 6.19 17.84 -9.14
CA TRP A 158 5.73 19.16 -8.71
C TRP A 158 4.69 19.07 -7.58
N GLN A 159 4.10 17.88 -7.38
CA GLN A 159 3.11 17.59 -6.34
C GLN A 159 3.74 17.24 -4.98
N THR A 160 5.07 17.27 -4.85
CA THR A 160 5.79 16.92 -3.63
C THR A 160 5.49 17.89 -2.48
N ARG A 161 5.05 17.35 -1.33
CA ARG A 161 4.69 18.13 -0.13
C ARG A 161 5.53 17.79 1.09
N LEU A 162 6.32 16.71 1.04
CA LEU A 162 6.96 16.09 2.20
C LEU A 162 5.96 15.64 3.28
N TRP A 163 4.81 15.11 2.86
CA TRP A 163 3.86 14.42 3.74
C TRP A 163 4.00 12.93 3.51
N ILE A 164 4.08 12.14 4.58
CA ILE A 164 4.41 10.72 4.47
C ILE A 164 3.38 9.90 3.68
N ASP A 165 2.14 10.38 3.60
CA ASP A 165 1.08 9.84 2.75
C ASP A 165 1.46 9.82 1.25
N ASP A 166 2.24 10.81 0.80
CA ASP A 166 2.64 10.97 -0.61
C ASP A 166 3.38 9.74 -1.14
N MET A 167 4.06 8.97 -0.27
CA MET A 167 4.91 7.85 -0.67
C MET A 167 4.18 6.60 -1.12
N TYR A 168 2.86 6.55 -0.92
CA TYR A 168 2.02 5.63 -1.65
C TYR A 168 1.35 6.31 -2.85
N MET A 169 0.82 7.52 -2.68
CA MET A 169 0.03 8.21 -3.70
C MET A 169 0.83 8.55 -4.97
N ILE A 170 2.05 9.07 -4.83
CA ILE A 170 2.93 9.41 -5.97
C ILE A 170 3.42 8.11 -6.63
N THR A 171 3.89 7.18 -5.82
CA THR A 171 4.62 6.01 -6.35
C THR A 171 3.71 4.97 -6.99
N ILE A 172 2.46 4.82 -6.54
CA ILE A 172 1.57 3.74 -7.02
C ILE A 172 1.16 3.93 -8.48
N VAL A 173 0.84 5.15 -8.90
CA VAL A 173 0.42 5.42 -10.28
C VAL A 173 1.60 5.29 -11.25
N GLN A 174 2.80 5.71 -10.83
CA GLN A 174 4.04 5.47 -11.57
C GLN A 174 4.36 3.97 -11.66
N THR A 175 4.22 3.23 -10.56
CA THR A 175 4.45 1.77 -10.52
C THR A 175 3.51 1.04 -11.47
N GLN A 176 2.23 1.41 -11.51
CA GLN A 176 1.28 0.82 -12.45
C GLN A 176 1.56 1.23 -13.89
N ALA A 177 1.96 2.48 -14.15
CA ALA A 177 2.38 2.93 -15.48
C ALA A 177 3.58 2.14 -15.99
N TYR A 178 4.58 1.89 -15.15
CA TYR A 178 5.70 1.01 -15.49
C TYR A 178 5.25 -0.41 -15.84
N ARG A 179 4.37 -1.02 -15.02
CA ARG A 179 3.88 -2.39 -15.24
C ARG A 179 3.15 -2.57 -16.57
N VAL A 180 2.47 -1.54 -17.07
CA VAL A 180 1.71 -1.62 -18.33
C VAL A 180 2.52 -1.22 -19.56
N THR A 181 3.50 -0.34 -19.40
CA THR A 181 4.29 0.21 -20.53
C THR A 181 5.66 -0.43 -20.68
N GLY A 182 6.25 -0.94 -19.59
CA GLY A 182 7.66 -1.32 -19.52
C GLY A 182 8.64 -0.13 -19.53
N ASP A 183 8.16 1.11 -19.56
CA ASP A 183 9.01 2.30 -19.63
C ASP A 183 9.61 2.64 -18.27
N ARG A 184 10.92 2.44 -18.13
CA ARG A 184 11.67 2.64 -16.88
C ARG A 184 11.53 4.06 -16.31
N LYS A 185 11.22 5.07 -17.13
CA LYS A 185 11.07 6.45 -16.63
C LYS A 185 10.09 6.53 -15.46
N TYR A 186 9.01 5.74 -15.49
CA TYR A 186 7.98 5.77 -14.45
C TYR A 186 8.53 5.21 -13.12
N ILE A 187 9.16 4.03 -13.16
CA ILE A 187 9.65 3.39 -11.93
C ILE A 187 10.88 4.11 -11.36
N ASP A 188 11.74 4.66 -12.22
CA ASP A 188 12.93 5.40 -11.79
C ASP A 188 12.55 6.75 -11.16
N ARG A 189 11.52 7.45 -11.70
CA ARG A 189 10.92 8.65 -11.05
C ARG A 189 10.43 8.33 -9.64
N ALA A 190 9.64 7.27 -9.50
CA ALA A 190 9.08 6.86 -8.22
C ALA A 190 10.16 6.44 -7.21
N ALA A 191 11.18 5.71 -7.66
CA ALA A 191 12.30 5.27 -6.83
C ALA A 191 13.17 6.43 -6.34
N ARG A 192 13.46 7.39 -7.24
CA ARG A 192 14.18 8.61 -6.88
C ARG A 192 13.40 9.45 -5.87
N GLU A 193 12.08 9.60 -6.06
CA GLU A 193 11.21 10.31 -5.11
C GLU A 193 11.19 9.63 -3.73
N MET A 194 11.05 8.30 -3.70
CA MET A 194 11.07 7.52 -2.45
C MET A 194 12.39 7.68 -1.69
N VAL A 195 13.53 7.63 -2.39
CA VAL A 195 14.85 7.85 -1.75
C VAL A 195 14.92 9.24 -1.13
N MET A 196 14.45 10.27 -1.82
CA MET A 196 14.42 11.63 -1.27
C MET A 196 13.58 11.71 0.01
N TYR A 197 12.37 11.16 0.02
CA TYR A 197 11.55 11.14 1.25
C TYR A 197 12.20 10.35 2.38
N LEU A 198 12.87 9.24 2.07
CA LEU A 198 13.60 8.46 3.06
C LEU A 198 14.76 9.24 3.66
N ASP A 199 15.49 10.02 2.87
CA ASP A 199 16.63 10.80 3.33
C ASP A 199 16.21 12.04 4.12
N GLU A 200 15.08 12.66 3.76
CA GLU A 200 14.57 13.87 4.42
C GLU A 200 13.75 13.57 5.69
N LEU A 201 12.99 12.46 5.71
CA LEU A 201 11.94 12.25 6.72
C LEU A 201 12.16 11.04 7.64
N GLN A 202 13.00 10.06 7.26
CA GLN A 202 13.14 8.85 8.07
C GLN A 202 13.87 9.15 9.37
N CYS A 203 13.21 8.90 10.50
CA CYS A 203 13.82 9.04 11.81
C CYS A 203 14.86 7.91 12.06
N PRO A 204 15.81 8.07 12.99
CA PRO A 204 16.83 7.05 13.28
C PRO A 204 16.26 5.67 13.71
N ASN A 205 15.05 5.63 14.27
CA ASN A 205 14.36 4.38 14.59
C ASN A 205 13.69 3.74 13.35
N GLY A 206 13.72 4.36 12.18
CA GLY A 206 13.10 3.88 10.95
C GLY A 206 11.65 4.28 10.74
N LEU A 207 10.98 4.85 11.75
CA LEU A 207 9.62 5.41 11.62
C LEU A 207 9.68 6.84 11.07
N PHE A 208 8.51 7.42 10.83
CA PHE A 208 8.36 8.75 10.26
C PHE A 208 7.40 9.59 11.08
N TYR A 209 7.75 10.84 11.31
CA TYR A 209 6.79 11.85 11.74
C TYR A 209 5.79 12.14 10.64
N HIS A 210 4.54 12.47 10.98
CA HIS A 210 3.49 12.79 10.01
C HIS A 210 3.94 13.90 9.04
N ALA A 211 4.63 14.91 9.56
CA ALA A 211 5.33 15.93 8.78
C ALA A 211 6.54 16.44 9.58
N PRO A 212 7.50 17.15 8.95
CA PRO A 212 8.66 17.70 9.64
C PRO A 212 8.33 18.54 10.89
N ASP A 213 7.20 19.26 10.86
CA ASP A 213 6.71 20.12 11.92
C ASP A 213 5.69 19.44 12.87
N VAL A 214 5.42 18.15 12.68
CA VAL A 214 4.37 17.40 13.37
C VAL A 214 4.94 16.05 13.84
N PRO A 215 5.64 16.02 15.00
CA PRO A 215 6.51 14.92 15.43
C PRO A 215 5.74 13.74 16.06
N PHE A 216 4.70 13.24 15.37
CA PHE A 216 3.90 12.11 15.82
C PHE A 216 4.05 10.93 14.86
N TYR A 217 4.37 9.75 15.40
CA TYR A 217 4.39 8.49 14.66
C TYR A 217 2.97 7.98 14.43
N TRP A 218 2.22 8.70 13.61
CA TRP A 218 0.86 8.35 13.25
C TRP A 218 0.82 7.03 12.46
N GLY A 219 -0.04 6.11 12.91
CA GLY A 219 -0.15 4.74 12.41
C GLY A 219 -0.38 4.67 10.91
N ARG A 220 -1.52 5.18 10.40
CA ARG A 220 -1.80 5.12 8.95
C ARG A 220 -0.79 5.90 8.11
N GLY A 221 -0.31 7.06 8.57
CA GLY A 221 0.73 7.81 7.86
C GLY A 221 2.00 6.98 7.67
N ASN A 222 2.47 6.31 8.72
CA ASN A 222 3.57 5.34 8.61
C ASN A 222 3.16 4.15 7.72
N GLY A 223 1.90 3.73 7.75
CA GLY A 223 1.35 2.70 6.87
C GLY A 223 1.59 3.00 5.39
N TRP A 224 1.40 4.25 4.96
CA TRP A 224 1.67 4.68 3.59
C TRP A 224 3.14 4.53 3.20
N MET A 225 4.07 4.85 4.10
CA MET A 225 5.50 4.59 3.89
C MET A 225 5.78 3.09 3.76
N ALA A 226 5.24 2.27 4.66
CA ALA A 226 5.45 0.83 4.66
C ALA A 226 4.93 0.16 3.38
N ALA A 227 3.68 0.45 3.02
CA ALA A 227 3.04 -0.09 1.82
C ALA A 227 3.69 0.47 0.54
N GLY A 228 4.05 1.76 0.52
CA GLY A 228 4.72 2.41 -0.61
C GLY A 228 6.07 1.80 -0.91
N MET A 229 6.92 1.62 0.11
CA MET A 229 8.20 0.92 -0.06
C MET A 229 8.00 -0.52 -0.53
N ALA A 230 7.06 -1.26 0.06
CA ALA A 230 6.83 -2.66 -0.29
C ALA A 230 6.34 -2.86 -1.74
N GLU A 231 5.37 -2.05 -2.18
CA GLU A 231 4.82 -2.11 -3.53
C GLU A 231 5.84 -1.67 -4.59
N LEU A 232 6.60 -0.60 -4.29
CA LEU A 232 7.66 -0.11 -5.17
C LEU A 232 8.79 -1.13 -5.30
N LEU A 233 9.30 -1.66 -4.19
CA LEU A 233 10.34 -2.71 -4.20
C LEU A 233 9.91 -3.97 -4.96
N SER A 234 8.61 -4.28 -4.97
CA SER A 234 8.06 -5.45 -5.71
C SER A 234 8.11 -5.25 -7.23
N SER A 235 8.28 -4.03 -7.71
CA SER A 235 8.26 -3.69 -9.14
C SER A 235 9.59 -3.11 -9.63
N LEU A 236 10.45 -2.69 -8.71
CA LEU A 236 11.72 -2.06 -9.01
C LEU A 236 12.70 -3.10 -9.61
N PRO A 237 13.30 -2.82 -10.77
CA PRO A 237 14.34 -3.69 -11.34
C PRO A 237 15.48 -3.95 -10.34
N GLU A 238 16.04 -5.16 -10.37
CA GLU A 238 17.14 -5.55 -9.48
C GLU A 238 18.39 -4.67 -9.67
N ASP A 239 18.59 -4.13 -10.86
CA ASP A 239 19.71 -3.25 -11.25
C ASP A 239 19.50 -1.78 -10.87
N SER A 240 18.36 -1.42 -10.27
CA SER A 240 18.08 -0.03 -9.91
C SER A 240 19.03 0.48 -8.83
N GLU A 241 19.69 1.61 -9.08
CA GLU A 241 20.60 2.26 -8.14
C GLU A 241 19.92 2.70 -6.82
N TYR A 242 18.60 2.93 -6.87
CA TYR A 242 17.81 3.37 -5.71
C TYR A 242 17.41 2.22 -4.79
N ARG A 243 17.41 0.97 -5.32
CA ARG A 243 16.93 -0.22 -4.60
C ARG A 243 17.62 -0.45 -3.25
N PRO A 244 18.96 -0.34 -3.12
CA PRO A 244 19.64 -0.56 -1.84
C PRO A 244 19.16 0.38 -0.73
N ARG A 245 18.97 1.67 -1.05
CA ARG A 245 18.54 2.68 -0.08
C ARG A 245 17.09 2.47 0.37
N ILE A 246 16.21 2.14 -0.57
CA ILE A 246 14.79 1.83 -0.28
C ILE A 246 14.70 0.57 0.57
N LEU A 247 15.43 -0.50 0.20
CA LEU A 247 15.43 -1.75 0.97
C LEU A 247 15.99 -1.58 2.38
N HIS A 248 17.03 -0.75 2.54
CA HIS A 248 17.55 -0.40 3.87
C HIS A 248 16.51 0.33 4.70
N GLY A 249 15.89 1.39 4.15
CA GLY A 249 14.85 2.16 4.84
C GLY A 249 13.67 1.29 5.24
N TYR A 250 13.21 0.42 4.34
CA TYR A 250 12.18 -0.57 4.58
C TYR A 250 12.53 -1.48 5.76
N ARG A 251 13.71 -2.13 5.73
CA ARG A 251 14.14 -3.06 6.81
C ARG A 251 14.24 -2.38 8.16
N THR A 252 14.77 -1.16 8.21
CA THR A 252 14.87 -0.37 9.45
C THR A 252 13.48 -0.06 10.00
N MET A 253 12.54 0.34 9.14
CA MET A 253 11.14 0.56 9.54
C MET A 253 10.48 -0.73 10.04
N MET A 254 10.61 -1.84 9.31
CA MET A 254 9.97 -3.12 9.69
C MET A 254 10.47 -3.63 11.04
N LYS A 255 11.73 -3.39 11.41
CA LYS A 255 12.27 -3.69 12.74
C LYS A 255 11.52 -2.93 13.84
N SER A 256 11.27 -1.64 13.65
CA SER A 256 10.52 -0.83 14.63
C SER A 256 9.04 -1.21 14.66
N LEU A 257 8.40 -1.44 13.51
CA LEU A 257 7.02 -1.91 13.50
C LEU A 257 6.87 -3.23 14.25
N LYS A 258 7.79 -4.19 14.08
CA LYS A 258 7.74 -5.45 14.86
C LYS A 258 7.87 -5.19 16.37
N LYS A 259 8.72 -4.24 16.78
CA LYS A 259 8.87 -3.83 18.19
C LYS A 259 7.59 -3.21 18.76
N TYR A 260 6.88 -2.40 17.98
CA TYR A 260 5.66 -1.71 18.41
C TYR A 260 4.37 -2.52 18.18
N GLN A 261 4.46 -3.75 17.66
CA GLN A 261 3.30 -4.62 17.53
C GLN A 261 2.76 -4.97 18.92
N SER A 262 1.49 -4.63 19.18
CA SER A 262 0.90 -4.87 20.49
C SER A 262 0.67 -6.36 20.76
N SER A 263 0.31 -6.67 22.01
CA SER A 263 0.02 -8.05 22.43
C SER A 263 -1.14 -8.67 21.65
N ASN A 264 -2.09 -7.88 21.13
CA ASN A 264 -3.20 -8.39 20.33
C ASN A 264 -2.83 -8.62 18.84
N GLY A 265 -1.67 -8.13 18.38
CA GLY A 265 -1.19 -8.28 17.01
C GLY A 265 -1.35 -7.04 16.13
N LEU A 266 -2.08 -6.01 16.57
CA LEU A 266 -2.28 -4.75 15.86
C LEU A 266 -1.36 -3.64 16.40
N TRP A 267 -1.43 -2.47 15.77
CA TRP A 267 -0.70 -1.27 16.15
C TRP A 267 -1.65 -0.17 16.61
N HIS A 268 -1.11 0.70 17.46
CA HIS A 268 -1.82 1.85 18.01
C HIS A 268 -1.85 3.00 16.99
N GLN A 269 -2.88 3.85 17.07
CA GLN A 269 -3.05 5.05 16.24
C GLN A 269 -1.82 5.98 16.32
N LEU A 270 -1.18 6.08 17.49
CA LEU A 270 0.19 6.55 17.63
C LEU A 270 1.09 5.38 18.04
N LEU A 271 2.07 5.04 17.20
CA LEU A 271 2.81 3.78 17.28
C LEU A 271 3.57 3.57 18.59
N ASP A 272 4.10 4.64 19.16
CA ASP A 272 4.91 4.65 20.38
C ASP A 272 4.10 4.92 21.66
N HIS A 273 2.78 5.01 21.55
CA HIS A 273 1.86 5.29 22.66
C HIS A 273 0.89 4.11 22.87
N PRO A 274 1.24 3.13 23.72
CA PRO A 274 0.42 1.93 23.92
C PRO A 274 -0.94 2.20 24.60
N ASP A 275 -1.13 3.38 25.17
CA ASP A 275 -2.38 3.90 25.71
C ASP A 275 -3.30 4.50 24.63
N CYS A 276 -2.78 4.79 23.43
CA CYS A 276 -3.60 5.19 22.30
C CYS A 276 -4.39 3.98 21.77
N TRP A 277 -5.55 4.20 21.15
CA TRP A 277 -6.39 3.08 20.70
C TRP A 277 -5.77 2.34 19.49
N LEU A 278 -6.15 1.08 19.30
CA LEU A 278 -5.65 0.22 18.21
C LEU A 278 -6.36 0.52 16.89
N GLU A 279 -5.60 0.76 15.84
CA GLU A 279 -6.11 1.28 14.57
C GLU A 279 -5.90 0.27 13.43
N THR A 280 -6.94 0.00 12.65
CA THR A 280 -6.93 -1.13 11.71
C THR A 280 -6.32 -0.81 10.34
N SER A 281 -6.43 0.40 9.82
CA SER A 281 -5.91 0.72 8.48
C SER A 281 -4.38 0.71 8.41
N GLY A 282 -3.71 1.38 9.35
CA GLY A 282 -2.25 1.35 9.48
C GLY A 282 -1.75 -0.07 9.80
N SER A 283 -2.42 -0.78 10.71
CA SER A 283 -2.10 -2.18 11.02
C SER A 283 -2.15 -3.07 9.77
N ALA A 284 -3.15 -2.88 8.91
CA ALA A 284 -3.29 -3.62 7.67
C ALA A 284 -2.19 -3.27 6.67
N MET A 285 -1.79 -2.00 6.54
CA MET A 285 -0.65 -1.61 5.69
C MET A 285 0.69 -2.19 6.19
N PHE A 286 0.92 -2.22 7.50
CA PHE A 286 2.10 -2.87 8.08
C PHE A 286 2.10 -4.38 7.85
N THR A 287 0.93 -5.01 7.98
CA THR A 287 0.74 -6.44 7.72
C THR A 287 1.04 -6.77 6.27
N PHE A 288 0.50 -5.98 5.33
CA PHE A 288 0.82 -6.07 3.90
C PHE A 288 2.32 -5.97 3.65
N ALA A 289 2.97 -4.95 4.25
CA ALA A 289 4.40 -4.76 4.12
C ALA A 289 5.20 -5.96 4.66
N PHE A 290 4.84 -6.53 5.82
CA PHE A 290 5.47 -7.75 6.34
C PHE A 290 5.27 -8.96 5.42
N ILE A 291 4.05 -9.17 4.90
CA ILE A 291 3.75 -10.28 3.98
C ILE A 291 4.65 -10.18 2.74
N LYS A 292 4.67 -9.03 2.06
CA LYS A 292 5.52 -8.82 0.88
C LYS A 292 7.00 -9.02 1.22
N GLY A 293 7.44 -8.52 2.37
CA GLY A 293 8.83 -8.67 2.81
C GLY A 293 9.27 -10.10 3.04
N VAL A 294 8.41 -10.93 3.66
CA VAL A 294 8.69 -12.35 3.85
C VAL A 294 8.71 -13.07 2.50
N LYS A 295 7.70 -12.86 1.66
CA LYS A 295 7.57 -13.58 0.38
C LYS A 295 8.66 -13.25 -0.62
N ASN A 296 9.16 -12.00 -0.61
CA ASN A 296 10.26 -11.57 -1.47
C ASN A 296 11.65 -11.78 -0.83
N GLY A 297 11.75 -12.43 0.33
CA GLY A 297 13.02 -12.69 1.01
C GLY A 297 13.73 -11.43 1.56
N TRP A 298 13.01 -10.31 1.69
CA TRP A 298 13.55 -9.08 2.25
C TRP A 298 13.65 -9.12 3.77
N LEU A 299 12.79 -9.93 4.42
CA LEU A 299 12.69 -10.12 5.85
C LEU A 299 12.93 -11.59 6.23
N ASP A 300 13.47 -11.84 7.42
CA ASP A 300 13.62 -13.19 7.96
C ASP A 300 12.23 -13.81 8.23
N ALA A 301 11.91 -14.91 7.54
CA ALA A 301 10.63 -15.57 7.65
C ALA A 301 10.34 -16.09 9.08
N LYS A 302 11.35 -16.54 9.84
CA LYS A 302 11.17 -17.02 11.23
C LYS A 302 10.70 -15.90 12.15
N GLU A 303 11.17 -14.69 11.91
CA GLU A 303 10.84 -13.55 12.75
C GLU A 303 9.54 -12.86 12.31
N TYR A 304 9.33 -12.71 11.01
CA TYR A 304 8.28 -11.84 10.47
C TYR A 304 7.01 -12.60 10.02
N ALA A 305 7.10 -13.88 9.64
CA ALA A 305 5.89 -14.64 9.32
C ALA A 305 4.94 -14.80 10.53
N PRO A 306 5.42 -15.10 11.76
CA PRO A 306 4.56 -15.11 12.93
C PRO A 306 3.92 -13.76 13.24
N ALA A 307 4.67 -12.66 13.08
CA ALA A 307 4.18 -11.30 13.32
C ALA A 307 3.07 -10.91 12.31
N ALA A 308 3.29 -11.19 11.01
CA ALA A 308 2.30 -10.98 9.96
C ALA A 308 1.04 -11.83 10.16
N ARG A 309 1.22 -13.13 10.46
CA ARG A 309 0.11 -14.04 10.74
C ARG A 309 -0.71 -13.57 11.94
N LYS A 310 -0.05 -13.19 13.03
CA LYS A 310 -0.71 -12.67 14.24
C LYS A 310 -1.56 -11.43 13.92
N ALA A 311 -1.01 -10.50 13.14
CA ALA A 311 -1.72 -9.31 12.72
C ALA A 311 -2.93 -9.64 11.85
N TRP A 312 -2.77 -10.48 10.82
CA TRP A 312 -3.88 -10.93 9.96
C TRP A 312 -5.02 -11.58 10.78
N MET A 313 -4.67 -12.52 11.66
CA MET A 313 -5.64 -13.19 12.54
C MET A 313 -6.36 -12.23 13.50
N ALA A 314 -5.69 -11.15 13.93
CA ALA A 314 -6.31 -10.11 14.74
C ALA A 314 -7.23 -9.21 13.89
N MET A 315 -6.75 -8.78 12.73
CA MET A 315 -7.45 -7.90 11.78
C MET A 315 -8.80 -8.47 11.34
N VAL A 316 -8.86 -9.77 10.99
CA VAL A 316 -10.10 -10.42 10.52
C VAL A 316 -11.24 -10.29 11.53
N LYS A 317 -10.94 -10.24 12.85
CA LYS A 317 -11.95 -10.06 13.91
C LYS A 317 -12.58 -8.66 13.95
N TYR A 318 -11.98 -7.70 13.24
CA TYR A 318 -12.50 -6.33 13.11
C TYR A 318 -13.42 -6.15 11.90
N ILE A 319 -13.63 -7.20 11.10
CA ILE A 319 -14.65 -7.22 10.06
C ILE A 319 -15.98 -7.60 10.71
N ASP A 320 -16.99 -6.76 10.58
CA ASP A 320 -18.34 -7.03 11.09
C ASP A 320 -19.12 -7.99 10.17
N GLU A 321 -20.35 -8.32 10.57
CA GLU A 321 -21.26 -9.20 9.84
C GLU A 321 -21.73 -8.63 8.49
N ASN A 322 -21.55 -7.33 8.25
CA ASN A 322 -21.89 -6.63 7.01
C ASN A 322 -20.64 -6.39 6.15
N ASP A 323 -19.52 -7.06 6.48
CA ASP A 323 -18.22 -6.94 5.82
C ASP A 323 -17.57 -5.55 5.94
N ASN A 324 -17.98 -4.76 6.93
CA ASN A 324 -17.32 -3.50 7.24
C ASN A 324 -16.13 -3.70 8.17
N VAL A 325 -14.98 -3.14 7.81
CA VAL A 325 -13.83 -3.02 8.72
C VAL A 325 -14.12 -1.94 9.77
N LYS A 326 -13.95 -2.28 11.05
CA LYS A 326 -14.11 -1.40 12.21
C LYS A 326 -12.79 -0.77 12.65
N SER A 327 -12.87 0.24 13.52
CA SER A 327 -11.71 0.93 14.12
C SER A 327 -10.76 1.54 13.08
N VAL A 328 -11.33 2.07 12.00
CA VAL A 328 -10.59 2.78 10.96
C VAL A 328 -10.50 4.25 11.35
N CYS A 329 -9.30 4.81 11.45
CA CYS A 329 -9.17 6.25 11.70
C CYS A 329 -9.78 7.04 10.53
N GLU A 330 -10.65 8.01 10.79
CA GLU A 330 -11.15 8.92 9.75
C GLU A 330 -10.01 9.67 9.01
N GLY A 331 -10.28 10.20 7.82
CA GLY A 331 -9.30 11.00 7.06
C GLY A 331 -8.70 12.10 7.95
N THR A 332 -7.37 12.16 8.06
CA THR A 332 -6.69 12.93 9.11
C THR A 332 -5.67 13.87 8.48
N ASN A 333 -5.70 15.13 8.87
CA ASN A 333 -4.77 16.15 8.39
C ASN A 333 -3.61 16.27 9.39
N LYS A 334 -2.51 16.95 9.03
CA LYS A 334 -1.43 17.19 9.97
C LYS A 334 -1.83 18.27 10.98
N LYS A 335 -1.63 18.00 12.27
CA LYS A 335 -1.74 18.98 13.35
C LYS A 335 -0.70 18.64 14.41
N ASN A 336 0.06 19.64 14.86
CA ASN A 336 1.02 19.46 15.95
C ASN A 336 0.32 19.48 17.32
N ASP A 337 -0.49 18.45 17.58
CA ASP A 337 -1.28 18.27 18.79
C ASP A 337 -1.50 16.77 19.02
N LYS A 338 -1.03 16.24 20.16
CA LYS A 338 -1.17 14.81 20.46
C LYS A 338 -2.64 14.41 20.61
N GLN A 339 -3.43 15.24 21.28
CA GLN A 339 -4.84 14.94 21.58
C GLN A 339 -5.65 14.84 20.29
N TYR A 340 -5.31 15.64 19.29
CA TYR A 340 -5.91 15.55 17.96
C TYR A 340 -5.84 14.14 17.35
N TYR A 341 -4.74 13.40 17.54
CA TYR A 341 -4.64 12.02 17.04
C TYR A 341 -5.41 11.01 17.88
N TYR A 342 -5.48 11.23 19.20
CA TYR A 342 -6.27 10.40 20.11
C TYR A 342 -7.76 10.53 19.83
N ASP A 343 -8.22 11.74 19.51
CA ASP A 343 -9.63 12.08 19.30
C ASP A 343 -10.16 11.78 17.89
N ARG A 344 -9.32 11.29 16.97
CA ARG A 344 -9.79 10.92 15.62
C ARG A 344 -10.87 9.85 15.73
N LYS A 345 -11.97 10.06 15.03
CA LYS A 345 -13.09 9.14 15.00
C LYS A 345 -12.67 7.78 14.44
N GLN A 346 -13.17 6.74 15.10
CA GLN A 346 -13.08 5.35 14.66
C GLN A 346 -14.29 5.03 13.77
N ASN A 347 -14.11 5.10 12.46
CA ASN A 347 -15.13 4.79 11.48
C ASN A 347 -15.29 3.27 11.29
N VAL A 348 -16.46 2.89 10.80
CA VAL A 348 -16.82 1.54 10.36
C VAL A 348 -17.11 1.59 8.86
N GLY A 349 -16.53 0.68 8.08
CA GLY A 349 -16.75 0.60 6.63
C GLY A 349 -15.97 1.63 5.81
N ASP A 350 -15.04 2.35 6.44
CA ASP A 350 -14.23 3.36 5.78
C ASP A 350 -13.17 2.70 4.88
N TYR A 351 -13.10 3.13 3.62
CA TYR A 351 -12.22 2.54 2.60
C TYR A 351 -10.73 2.71 2.86
N HIS A 352 -10.31 3.62 3.77
CA HIS A 352 -8.92 3.65 4.23
C HIS A 352 -8.53 2.34 4.93
N GLY A 353 -9.50 1.64 5.54
CA GLY A 353 -9.32 0.33 6.16
C GLY A 353 -9.66 -0.84 5.24
N GLN A 354 -10.65 -0.71 4.35
CA GLN A 354 -11.02 -1.81 3.44
C GLN A 354 -9.90 -2.14 2.44
N ALA A 355 -9.26 -1.12 1.86
CA ALA A 355 -8.25 -1.35 0.82
C ALA A 355 -7.04 -2.17 1.31
N PRO A 356 -6.40 -1.86 2.45
CA PRO A 356 -5.20 -2.59 2.85
C PRO A 356 -5.49 -4.01 3.35
N TYR A 357 -6.72 -4.31 3.77
CA TYR A 357 -7.16 -5.68 4.04
C TYR A 357 -7.18 -6.50 2.74
N LEU A 358 -7.73 -5.95 1.65
CA LEU A 358 -7.68 -6.58 0.33
C LEU A 358 -6.24 -6.74 -0.16
N TRP A 359 -5.36 -5.77 0.08
CA TRP A 359 -3.94 -5.91 -0.27
C TRP A 359 -3.26 -7.05 0.49
N CYS A 360 -3.57 -7.22 1.78
CA CYS A 360 -3.08 -8.37 2.54
C CYS A 360 -3.60 -9.69 1.96
N ALA A 361 -4.90 -9.77 1.63
CA ALA A 361 -5.48 -10.97 1.03
C ALA A 361 -4.79 -11.34 -0.29
N VAL A 362 -4.62 -10.34 -1.19
CA VAL A 362 -3.89 -10.50 -2.45
C VAL A 362 -2.45 -10.95 -2.19
N ALA A 363 -1.70 -10.24 -1.34
CA ALA A 363 -0.31 -10.56 -1.05
C ALA A 363 -0.13 -11.95 -0.44
N LEU A 364 -1.07 -12.44 0.38
CA LEU A 364 -1.03 -13.80 0.91
C LEU A 364 -1.28 -14.86 -0.17
N LEU A 365 -2.13 -14.56 -1.15
CA LEU A 365 -2.51 -15.46 -2.25
C LEU A 365 -1.54 -15.47 -3.44
N GLU A 366 -0.69 -14.46 -3.59
CA GLU A 366 0.39 -14.46 -4.62
C GLU A 366 1.30 -15.70 -4.42
N GLU A 367 2.08 -16.12 -5.40
CA GLU A 367 3.06 -17.22 -5.22
C GLU A 367 4.48 -16.69 -5.05
#